data_AF-A0A435I2F4-F1
#
_entry.id   AF-A0A435I2F4-F1
#
_cell.length_a   1.000
_cell.length_b   1.000
_cell.length_c   1.000
_cell.angle_alpha   90.00
_cell.angle_beta   90.00
_cell.angle_gamma   90.00
#
_symmetry.space_group_name_H-M   'P 1'
#
loop_
_entity.id
_entity.type
_entity.pdbx_description
1 polymer ?
#
loop_
_entity_poly.entity_id
_entity_poly.type
_entity_poly.pdbx_seq_one_letter_code
_entity_poly.pdbx_strand_id
1 'polypeptide(L)' 'FIELNRLGTAVVIATHDLGLMEQVDARRMILAGGRLDIYD' A
#
# COMPACT_ATOMS: atom_id res chain seq x y z
N PHE A 1 11.35 1.87 -2.19
CA PHE A 1 10.19 2.77 -2.38
C PHE A 1 10.07 3.82 -1.27
N ILE A 2 10.43 3.49 -0.02
CA ILE A 2 10.45 4.46 1.09
C ILE A 2 11.26 5.72 0.73
N GLU A 3 12.45 5.56 0.15
CA GLU A 3 13.27 6.70 -0.29
C GLU A 3 12.60 7.57 -1.37
N LEU A 4 11.86 6.97 -2.31
CA LEU A 4 11.09 7.74 -3.29
C LEU A 4 9.98 8.55 -2.62
N ASN A 5 9.31 7.94 -1.63
CA ASN A 5 8.28 8.63 -0.85
C ASN A 5 8.86 9.78 0.00
N ARG A 6 10.04 9.58 0.59
CA ARG A 6 10.78 10.62 1.35
C ARG A 6 11.17 11.82 0.50
N LEU A 7 11.41 11.61 -0.80
CA LEU A 7 11.68 12.67 -1.76
C LEU A 7 10.41 13.41 -2.23
N GLY A 8 9.25 13.15 -1.61
CA GLY A 8 7.98 13.82 -1.90
C GLY A 8 7.17 13.19 -3.05
N THR A 9 7.57 12.00 -3.51
CA THR A 9 6.83 11.28 -4.57
C THR A 9 5.72 10.42 -3.97
N ALA A 10 4.52 10.50 -4.54
CA ALA A 10 3.45 9.56 -4.19
C ALA A 10 3.80 8.16 -4.71
N VAL A 11 3.73 7.15 -3.83
CA VAL A 11 4.03 5.75 -4.16
C VAL A 11 2.82 4.90 -3.85
N VAL A 12 2.39 4.09 -4.82
CA VAL A 12 1.39 3.03 -4.63
C VAL A 12 2.07 1.69 -4.90
N ILE A 13 1.87 0.71 -4.03
CA ILE A 13 2.43 -0.64 -4.14
C ILE A 13 1.27 -1.63 -4.22
N ALA A 14 1.22 -2.40 -5.30
CA ALA A 14 0.30 -3.52 -5.45
C ALA A 14 1.08 -4.82 -5.25
N THR A 15 0.76 -5.57 -4.19
CA THR A 15 1.41 -6.83 -3.86
C THR A 15 0.40 -7.82 -3.28
N HIS A 16 0.71 -9.11 -3.37
CA HIS A 16 -0.01 -10.17 -2.65
C HIS A 16 0.72 -10.61 -1.37
N ASP A 17 1.87 -9.99 -1.06
CA ASP A 17 2.64 -10.26 0.15
C ASP A 17 2.15 -9.38 1.30
N LEU A 18 1.42 -9.98 2.25
CA LEU A 18 0.93 -9.30 3.44
C LEU A 18 2.06 -8.87 4.37
N GLY A 19 3.14 -9.64 4.47
CA GLY A 19 4.28 -9.31 5.33
C GLY A 19 4.96 -8.01 4.91
N LEU A 20 5.01 -7.73 3.60
CA LEU A 20 5.47 -6.44 3.09
C LEU A 20 4.53 -5.29 3.50
N MET A 21 3.21 -5.52 3.51
CA MET A 21 2.21 -4.51 3.91
C MET A 21 2.21 -4.21 5.41
N GLU A 22 2.66 -5.16 6.24
CA GLU A 22 2.80 -4.97 7.69
C GLU A 22 4.03 -4.12 8.07
N GLN A 23 5.04 -4.06 7.20
CA GLN A 23 6.26 -3.29 7.43
C GLN A 23 6.08 -1.77 7.27
N VAL A 24 4.92 -1.33 6.77
CA VAL A 24 4.67 0.07 6.45
C VAL A 24 3.36 0.51 7.06
N ASP A 25 3.43 1.58 7.85
CA ASP A 25 2.25 2.27 8.37
C ASP A 25 1.69 3.19 7.28
N ALA A 26 0.82 2.63 6.43
CA ALA A 26 0.21 3.32 5.32
C ALA A 26 -1.18 2.74 5.01
N ARG A 27 -2.04 3.59 4.46
CA ARG A 27 -3.38 3.24 4.00
C ARG A 27 -3.35 2.03 3.07
N ARG A 28 -4.19 1.04 3.36
CA ARG A 28 -4.30 -0.21 2.60
C ARG A 28 -5.52 -0.18 1.69
N MET A 29 -5.32 -0.66 0.46
CA MET A 29 -6.36 -0.81 -0.56
C MET A 29 -6.52 -2.30 -0.85
N ILE A 30 -7.65 -2.89 -0.47
CA ILE A 30 -7.94 -4.31 -0.70
C ILE A 30 -8.87 -4.43 -1.90
N LEU A 31 -8.39 -5.13 -2.93
CA LEU A 31 -9.15 -5.41 -4.14
C LEU A 31 -9.70 -6.84 -4.07
N ALA A 32 -11.01 -6.98 -3.87
CA ALA A 32 -11.67 -8.28 -3.77
C ALA A 32 -13.08 -8.25 -4.37
N GLY A 33 -13.47 -9.31 -5.09
CA GLY A 33 -14.83 -9.43 -5.65
C GLY A 33 -15.23 -8.28 -6.58
N GLY A 34 -14.27 -7.66 -7.28
CA GLY A 34 -14.50 -6.49 -8.14
C GLY A 34 -14.76 -5.19 -7.37
N ARG A 35 -14.48 -5.14 -6.06
CA ARG A 35 -14.63 -3.98 -5.19
C ARG A 35 -13.30 -3.58 -4.59
N LEU A 36 -13.22 -2.31 -4.16
CA LEU A 36 -12.09 -1.72 -3.46
C LEU A 36 -12.53 -1.31 -2.06
N ASP A 37 -11.88 -1.87 -1.05
CA ASP A 37 -12.03 -1.47 0.35
C ASP A 37 -10.76 -0.71 0.80
N ILE A 38 -10.94 0.34 1.60
CA ILE A 38 -9.86 1.20 2.08
C ILE A 38 -9.79 1.12 3.60
N TYR A 39 -8.58 0.87 4.12
CA TYR A 39 -8.27 0.81 5.55
C TYR A 39 -7.17 1.81 5.88
N ASP A 40 -7.31 2.51 7.00
CA ASP A 40 -6.27 3.42 7.52
C ASP A 40 -5.20 2.65 8.30
#